data_AF-A0A920EAA3-F1
#
_entry.id   AF-A0A920EAA3-F1
#
_cell.length_a   1.000
_cell.length_b   1.000
_cell.length_c   1.000
_cell.angle_alpha   90.00
_cell.angle_beta   90.00
_cell.angle_gamma   90.00
#
_symmetry.space_group_name_H-M   'P 1'
#
loop_
_entity.id
_entity.type
_entity.pdbx_description
1 polymer ?
#
loop_
_entity_poly.entity_id
_entity_poly.type
_entity_poly.pdbx_seq_one_letter_code
_entity_poly.pdbx_strand_id
1 'polypeptide(L)'
;MVMVGKVVWPSLGALRPDVAGMRLLGKLIKRGDDSVLRVISQFFAEHGVKTLPVNMFLEGRAMPSGHVAGPSLDDHGKSLIEIGVSILDKLGACDVGQSVIVQNGRVLAIEAAEGTSAMFARSAYLIDADSGPSVFVKMQKSGQDHRLDTPFVGAETMRAAAAAGINILAIESGAVMLADDLQKLADICTEHRHEFCWHISNGRHMTSPIFILAGEASGDLLASRIMRAVNVHYGQQKWVGLGGDHMIAEGLQTVGDMHRLSLIGLGEAILNYNNLSAFADELVEYVMQQRPKLIMTIDAKGFSVRFAARLRRRMQRAGWTAPIIHTVAPTVWAWGMWRRHKFARVFDGLLCLFPFEPDYFVPLGLPSHFIGHPAAFDIQPQPPAKKAINV
;
A
#
# COMPACT_ATOMS: atom_id res chain seq x y z
N MET A 1 -10.89 -23.51 -11.81
CA MET A 1 -10.76 -24.22 -10.52
C MET A 1 -10.45 -23.23 -9.41
N VAL A 2 -10.80 -23.61 -8.18
CA VAL A 2 -10.49 -22.89 -6.94
C VAL A 2 -9.80 -23.89 -6.03
N MET A 3 -8.74 -23.48 -5.35
CA MET A 3 -8.06 -24.33 -4.36
C MET A 3 -8.54 -23.92 -2.96
N VAL A 4 -9.09 -24.87 -2.22
CA VAL A 4 -9.68 -24.63 -0.90
C VAL A 4 -9.13 -25.66 0.08
N GLY A 5 -8.75 -25.19 1.27
CA GLY A 5 -8.24 -26.02 2.36
C GLY A 5 -6.72 -26.09 2.42
N LYS A 6 -6.22 -26.53 3.58
CA LYS A 6 -4.79 -26.69 3.83
C LYS A 6 -4.27 -27.89 3.03
N VAL A 7 -3.33 -27.65 2.13
CA VAL A 7 -2.63 -28.72 1.42
C VAL A 7 -1.42 -29.12 2.25
N VAL A 8 -1.43 -30.35 2.78
CA VAL A 8 -0.25 -30.94 3.44
C VAL A 8 0.48 -31.78 2.41
N TRP A 9 1.79 -31.58 2.28
CA TRP A 9 2.60 -32.39 1.37
C TRP A 9 2.57 -33.85 1.83
N PRO A 10 2.07 -34.78 1.00
CA PRO A 10 2.12 -36.20 1.32
C PRO A 10 3.56 -36.70 1.20
N SER A 11 3.92 -37.74 1.96
CA SER A 11 5.21 -38.38 1.76
C SER A 11 5.30 -38.95 0.34
N LEU A 12 6.46 -38.80 -0.31
CA LEU A 12 6.64 -39.23 -1.71
C LEU A 12 6.33 -40.72 -1.92
N GLY A 13 6.55 -41.55 -0.90
CA GLY A 13 6.25 -42.98 -0.92
C GLY A 13 4.77 -43.34 -0.80
N ALA A 14 3.92 -42.41 -0.36
CA ALA A 14 2.46 -42.61 -0.25
C ALA A 14 1.71 -42.15 -1.52
N LEU A 15 2.38 -41.46 -2.44
CA LEU A 15 1.78 -40.98 -3.67
C LEU A 15 1.51 -42.12 -4.64
N ARG A 16 0.32 -42.15 -5.24
CA ARG A 16 -0.04 -43.03 -6.35
C ARG A 16 -0.34 -42.19 -7.61
N PRO A 17 0.69 -41.61 -8.25
CA PRO A 17 0.49 -40.72 -9.38
C PRO A 17 0.07 -41.51 -10.62
N ASP A 18 -0.86 -40.94 -11.39
CA ASP A 18 -1.12 -41.36 -12.77
C ASP A 18 -0.04 -40.80 -13.71
N VAL A 19 -0.15 -41.07 -15.03
CA VAL A 19 0.85 -40.61 -16.02
C VAL A 19 1.01 -39.09 -16.02
N ALA A 20 -0.09 -38.35 -15.85
CA ALA A 20 -0.07 -36.89 -15.74
C ALA A 20 0.60 -36.43 -14.43
N GLY A 21 0.27 -37.05 -13.31
CA GLY A 21 0.85 -36.83 -11.99
C GLY A 21 2.35 -37.12 -11.95
N MET A 22 2.84 -38.15 -12.65
CA MET A 22 4.27 -38.44 -12.76
C MET A 22 5.03 -37.30 -13.46
N ARG A 23 4.46 -36.73 -14.53
CA ARG A 23 5.05 -35.56 -15.22
C ARG A 23 5.06 -34.33 -14.32
N LEU A 24 4.00 -34.12 -13.54
CA LEU A 24 3.89 -33.00 -12.60
C LEU A 24 4.91 -33.12 -11.46
N LEU A 25 5.05 -34.31 -10.86
CA LEU A 25 6.05 -34.59 -9.82
C LEU A 25 7.48 -34.35 -10.34
N GLY A 26 7.77 -34.71 -11.58
CA GLY A 26 9.06 -34.40 -12.21
C GLY A 26 9.35 -32.89 -12.34
N LYS A 27 8.32 -32.05 -12.57
CA LYS A 27 8.45 -30.58 -12.57
C LYS A 27 8.65 -30.04 -11.14
N LEU A 28 8.00 -30.64 -10.15
CA LEU A 28 8.08 -30.27 -8.73
C LEU A 28 9.44 -30.60 -8.11
N ILE A 29 10.04 -31.77 -8.39
CA ILE A 29 11.36 -32.12 -7.86
C ILE A 29 12.46 -31.14 -8.32
N LYS A 30 12.28 -30.51 -9.49
CA LYS A 30 13.23 -29.54 -10.06
C LYS A 30 13.08 -28.12 -9.51
N ARG A 31 11.98 -27.79 -8.85
CA ARG A 31 11.72 -26.46 -8.28
C ARG A 31 11.26 -26.68 -6.85
N GLY A 32 12.06 -26.31 -5.85
CA GLY A 32 11.77 -26.52 -4.43
C GLY A 32 10.37 -26.10 -3.95
N ASP A 33 10.08 -26.40 -2.68
CA ASP A 33 8.75 -26.35 -2.06
C ASP A 33 7.93 -25.08 -2.37
N ASP A 34 8.57 -23.93 -2.54
CA ASP A 34 7.98 -22.61 -2.79
C ASP A 34 7.25 -22.47 -4.15
N SER A 35 7.17 -23.53 -4.95
CA SER A 35 6.62 -23.51 -6.30
C SER A 35 5.43 -24.43 -6.52
N VAL A 36 5.01 -25.21 -5.52
CA VAL A 36 4.14 -26.37 -5.74
C VAL A 36 2.75 -25.95 -6.22
N LEU A 37 2.08 -25.06 -5.49
CA LEU A 37 0.75 -24.54 -5.88
C LEU A 37 0.80 -23.81 -7.22
N ARG A 38 1.92 -23.14 -7.53
CA ARG A 38 2.12 -22.45 -8.81
C ARG A 38 2.31 -23.44 -9.96
N VAL A 39 3.06 -24.51 -9.75
CA VAL A 39 3.27 -25.58 -10.73
C VAL A 39 1.98 -26.34 -10.98
N ILE A 40 1.19 -26.63 -9.94
CA ILE A 40 -0.15 -27.21 -10.06
C ILE A 40 -1.07 -26.27 -10.86
N SER A 41 -1.14 -25.00 -10.47
CA SER A 41 -1.94 -23.98 -11.16
C SER A 41 -1.55 -23.84 -12.63
N GLN A 42 -0.25 -23.83 -12.94
CA GLN A 42 0.26 -23.77 -14.31
C GLN A 42 -0.08 -25.03 -15.12
N PHE A 43 0.02 -26.22 -14.52
CA PHE A 43 -0.34 -27.47 -15.17
C PHE A 43 -1.80 -27.48 -15.61
N PHE A 44 -2.71 -27.06 -14.73
CA PHE A 44 -4.13 -26.97 -15.06
C PHE A 44 -4.42 -25.85 -16.09
N ALA A 45 -3.71 -24.73 -16.02
CA ALA A 45 -3.82 -23.67 -17.01
C ALA A 45 -3.39 -24.14 -18.42
N GLU A 46 -2.33 -24.96 -18.53
CA GLU A 46 -1.89 -25.61 -19.78
C GLU A 46 -2.99 -26.51 -20.38
N HIS A 47 -3.91 -27.01 -19.55
CA HIS A 47 -5.05 -27.85 -19.97
C HIS A 47 -6.38 -27.07 -20.02
N GLY A 48 -6.33 -25.74 -20.09
CA GLY A 48 -7.51 -24.88 -20.25
C GLY A 48 -8.31 -24.64 -18.97
N VAL A 49 -7.83 -25.10 -17.80
CA VAL A 49 -8.48 -24.89 -16.51
C VAL A 49 -7.88 -23.66 -15.82
N LYS A 50 -8.60 -22.53 -15.86
CA LYS A 50 -8.19 -21.28 -15.21
C LYS A 50 -8.32 -21.36 -13.69
N THR A 51 -7.29 -20.91 -12.97
CA THR A 51 -7.34 -20.72 -11.51
C THR A 51 -8.00 -19.39 -11.15
N LEU A 52 -9.00 -19.44 -10.28
CA LEU A 52 -9.74 -18.28 -9.78
C LEU A 52 -9.43 -18.07 -8.29
N PRO A 53 -9.41 -16.82 -7.81
CA PRO A 53 -9.18 -16.53 -6.40
C PRO A 53 -10.39 -16.93 -5.55
N VAL A 54 -10.12 -17.35 -4.31
CA VAL A 54 -11.16 -17.83 -3.37
C VAL A 54 -12.13 -16.71 -2.98
N ASN A 55 -11.65 -15.46 -2.89
CA ASN A 55 -12.47 -14.31 -2.52
C ASN A 55 -13.65 -14.04 -3.48
N MET A 56 -13.58 -14.50 -4.73
CA MET A 56 -14.67 -14.42 -5.70
C MET A 56 -15.91 -15.21 -5.28
N PHE A 57 -15.75 -16.20 -4.39
CA PHE A 57 -16.81 -17.09 -3.93
C PHE A 57 -17.16 -16.85 -2.45
N LEU A 58 -16.48 -15.91 -1.79
CA LEU A 58 -16.63 -15.59 -0.38
C LEU A 58 -17.04 -14.12 -0.21
N GLU A 59 -18.18 -13.76 -0.80
CA GLU A 59 -18.74 -12.41 -0.66
C GLU A 59 -19.00 -12.08 0.82
N GLY A 60 -18.65 -10.86 1.23
CA GLY A 60 -18.81 -10.41 2.61
C GLY A 60 -17.84 -11.05 3.62
N ARG A 61 -16.86 -11.86 3.17
CA ARG A 61 -15.86 -12.50 4.04
C ARG A 61 -14.50 -11.81 4.03
N ALA A 62 -14.30 -10.76 3.24
CA ALA A 62 -13.08 -9.96 3.34
C ALA A 62 -13.04 -9.27 4.70
N MET A 63 -11.87 -9.23 5.33
CA MET A 63 -11.69 -8.53 6.60
C MET A 63 -12.06 -7.04 6.42
N PRO A 64 -13.05 -6.48 7.16
CA PRO A 64 -13.46 -5.07 7.01
C PRO A 64 -12.36 -4.14 7.53
N SER A 65 -12.47 -2.82 7.34
CA SER A 65 -11.54 -1.87 7.98
C SER A 65 -12.09 -1.37 9.32
N GLY A 66 -11.21 -1.06 10.28
CA GLY A 66 -11.57 -0.37 11.52
C GLY A 66 -11.62 -1.25 12.77
N HIS A 67 -12.13 -0.70 13.87
CA HIS A 67 -12.26 -1.42 15.13
C HIS A 67 -13.50 -2.31 15.11
N VAL A 68 -13.36 -3.61 15.46
CA VAL A 68 -14.49 -4.55 15.46
C VAL A 68 -15.08 -4.72 16.86
N ALA A 69 -14.25 -5.06 17.84
CA ALA A 69 -14.71 -5.43 19.18
C ALA A 69 -13.59 -5.23 20.22
N GLY A 70 -14.00 -5.00 21.47
CA GLY A 70 -13.09 -4.76 22.60
C GLY A 70 -12.90 -3.27 22.92
N PRO A 71 -11.94 -2.95 23.80
CA PRO A 71 -11.58 -1.58 24.13
C PRO A 71 -10.97 -0.84 22.92
N SER A 72 -11.15 0.49 22.88
CA SER A 72 -10.49 1.32 21.86
C SER A 72 -8.97 1.21 21.94
N LEU A 73 -8.33 1.15 20.78
CA LEU A 73 -6.87 1.10 20.66
C LEU A 73 -6.23 2.45 21.03
N ASP A 74 -5.39 2.46 22.05
CA ASP A 74 -4.59 3.61 22.45
C ASP A 74 -3.33 3.77 21.57
N ASP A 75 -2.56 4.84 21.79
CA ASP A 75 -1.38 5.13 20.97
C ASP A 75 -0.24 4.13 21.19
N HIS A 76 -0.17 3.50 22.36
CA HIS A 76 0.81 2.45 22.64
C HIS A 76 0.52 1.19 21.82
N GLY A 77 -0.74 0.73 21.83
CA GLY A 77 -1.19 -0.40 21.02
C GLY A 77 -0.99 -0.16 19.52
N LYS A 78 -1.26 1.06 19.03
CA LYS A 78 -0.94 1.44 17.63
C LYS A 78 0.54 1.28 17.33
N SER A 79 1.42 1.78 18.19
CA SER A 79 2.87 1.67 18.00
C SER A 79 3.35 0.22 17.96
N LEU A 80 2.81 -0.67 18.80
CA LEU A 80 3.13 -2.09 18.77
C LEU A 80 2.67 -2.79 17.49
N ILE A 81 1.48 -2.43 16.98
CA ILE A 81 0.98 -2.92 15.68
C ILE A 81 1.93 -2.49 14.56
N GLU A 82 2.37 -1.22 14.56
CA GLU A 82 3.30 -0.69 13.56
C GLU A 82 4.64 -1.44 13.55
N ILE A 83 5.15 -1.80 14.72
CA ILE A 83 6.34 -2.65 14.84
C ILE A 83 6.10 -3.99 14.16
N GLY A 84 5.00 -4.67 14.48
CA GLY A 84 4.65 -5.95 13.87
C GLY A 84 4.49 -5.86 12.34
N VAL A 85 3.81 -4.83 11.85
CA VAL A 85 3.66 -4.56 10.41
C VAL A 85 5.03 -4.36 9.73
N SER A 86 5.91 -3.56 10.33
CA SER A 86 7.27 -3.29 9.81
C SER A 86 8.12 -4.57 9.74
N ILE A 87 7.99 -5.46 10.71
CA ILE A 87 8.68 -6.75 10.73
C ILE A 87 8.16 -7.65 9.60
N LEU A 88 6.85 -7.82 9.49
CA LEU A 88 6.26 -8.67 8.45
C LEU A 88 6.55 -8.16 7.04
N ASP A 89 6.57 -6.84 6.82
CA ASP A 89 6.90 -6.27 5.51
C ASP A 89 8.36 -6.58 5.11
N LYS A 90 9.30 -6.49 6.06
CA LYS A 90 10.71 -6.84 5.83
C LYS A 90 10.92 -8.34 5.62
N LEU A 91 10.15 -9.19 6.30
CA LEU A 91 10.25 -10.64 6.19
C LEU A 91 9.49 -11.23 5.01
N GLY A 92 8.52 -10.50 4.45
CA GLY A 92 7.70 -10.97 3.34
C GLY A 92 8.54 -11.37 2.11
N ALA A 93 9.67 -10.70 1.87
CA ALA A 93 10.59 -11.03 0.77
C ALA A 93 11.36 -12.36 0.99
N CYS A 94 11.45 -12.83 2.23
CA CYS A 94 12.15 -14.05 2.61
C CYS A 94 11.21 -15.25 2.81
N ASP A 95 9.92 -15.09 2.50
CA ASP A 95 8.87 -16.11 2.58
C ASP A 95 8.75 -16.86 3.93
N VAL A 96 9.18 -16.24 5.04
CA VAL A 96 9.22 -16.90 6.36
C VAL A 96 7.81 -17.21 6.88
N GLY A 97 6.97 -16.18 7.03
CA GLY A 97 5.62 -16.31 7.56
C GLY A 97 4.79 -15.05 7.42
N GLN A 98 3.55 -15.12 7.87
CA GLN A 98 2.53 -14.08 7.65
C GLN A 98 2.01 -13.49 8.96
N SER A 99 2.55 -13.92 10.10
CA SER A 99 2.14 -13.48 11.42
C SER A 99 3.31 -13.25 12.38
N VAL A 100 3.13 -12.31 13.31
CA VAL A 100 4.10 -11.97 14.36
C VAL A 100 3.38 -11.62 15.66
N ILE A 101 4.01 -11.89 16.80
CA ILE A 101 3.57 -11.46 18.13
C ILE A 101 4.62 -10.52 18.71
N VAL A 102 4.17 -9.36 19.17
CA VAL A 102 5.01 -8.29 19.73
C VAL A 102 4.48 -7.89 21.10
N GLN A 103 5.37 -7.66 22.07
CA GLN A 103 5.03 -7.08 23.37
C GLN A 103 6.18 -6.16 23.80
N ASN A 104 5.88 -4.97 24.33
CA ASN A 104 6.89 -3.99 24.76
C ASN A 104 7.97 -3.69 23.71
N GLY A 105 7.57 -3.62 22.44
CA GLY A 105 8.45 -3.38 21.31
C GLY A 105 9.40 -4.54 20.95
N ARG A 106 9.25 -5.71 21.59
CA ARG A 106 10.04 -6.91 21.31
C ARG A 106 9.20 -7.96 20.60
N VAL A 107 9.85 -8.70 19.71
CA VAL A 107 9.23 -9.83 19.01
C VAL A 107 9.28 -11.06 19.91
N LEU A 108 8.11 -11.61 20.23
CA LEU A 108 8.00 -12.86 20.99
C LEU A 108 8.00 -14.07 20.05
N ALA A 109 7.31 -13.97 18.92
CA ALA A 109 7.24 -15.03 17.92
C ALA A 109 6.95 -14.50 16.52
N ILE A 110 7.48 -15.19 15.51
CA ILE A 110 7.17 -14.98 14.09
C ILE A 110 6.75 -16.32 13.52
N GLU A 111 5.60 -16.40 12.88
CA GLU A 111 5.10 -17.62 12.25
C GLU A 111 6.12 -18.10 11.21
N ALA A 112 6.34 -19.40 11.14
CA ALA A 112 7.03 -20.04 10.04
C ALA A 112 6.20 -21.25 9.57
N ALA A 113 6.85 -22.32 9.13
CA ALA A 113 6.19 -23.51 8.58
C ALA A 113 5.23 -24.22 9.58
N GLU A 114 5.35 -23.94 10.88
CA GLU A 114 4.49 -24.54 11.91
C GLU A 114 3.03 -24.04 11.85
N GLY A 115 2.83 -22.82 11.34
CA GLY A 115 1.53 -22.17 11.27
C GLY A 115 1.06 -21.50 12.57
N THR A 116 -0.01 -20.71 12.45
CA THR A 116 -0.47 -19.77 13.48
C THR A 116 -0.77 -20.42 14.84
N SER A 117 -1.49 -21.55 14.88
CA SER A 117 -1.86 -22.18 16.16
C SER A 117 -0.64 -22.71 16.93
N ALA A 118 0.34 -23.28 16.23
CA ALA A 118 1.58 -23.74 16.85
C ALA A 118 2.45 -22.57 17.31
N MET A 119 2.43 -21.45 16.57
CA MET A 119 3.06 -20.19 17.00
C MET A 119 2.48 -19.70 18.33
N PHE A 120 1.15 -19.68 18.48
CA PHE A 120 0.50 -19.29 19.75
C PHE A 120 0.89 -20.18 20.91
N ALA A 121 0.87 -21.50 20.71
CA ALA A 121 1.26 -22.44 21.75
C ALA A 121 2.70 -22.23 22.23
N ARG A 122 3.64 -21.99 21.30
CA ARG A 122 5.05 -21.74 21.67
C ARG A 122 5.34 -20.34 22.20
N SER A 123 4.44 -19.37 22.02
CA SER A 123 4.63 -18.01 22.52
C SER A 123 3.96 -17.76 23.87
N ALA A 124 3.01 -18.62 24.29
CA ALA A 124 2.19 -18.39 25.48
C ALA A 124 3.02 -18.15 26.75
N TYR A 125 4.10 -18.91 26.96
CA TYR A 125 4.97 -18.74 28.14
C TYR A 125 5.89 -17.50 28.08
N LEU A 126 5.96 -16.83 26.93
CA LEU A 126 6.74 -15.61 26.72
C LEU A 126 5.91 -14.34 26.91
N ILE A 127 4.59 -14.46 26.93
CA ILE A 127 3.67 -13.33 27.12
C ILE A 127 3.57 -13.07 28.61
N ASP A 128 3.98 -11.88 29.01
CA ASP A 128 3.92 -11.44 30.41
C ASP A 128 2.71 -10.52 30.62
N ALA A 129 1.71 -11.01 31.36
CA ALA A 129 0.47 -10.28 31.60
C ALA A 129 0.68 -8.97 32.40
N ASP A 130 1.74 -8.88 33.20
CA ASP A 130 2.02 -7.70 34.03
C ASP A 130 2.82 -6.63 33.27
N SER A 131 3.39 -6.99 32.12
CA SER A 131 4.30 -6.16 31.35
C SER A 131 3.60 -5.21 30.35
N GLY A 132 2.31 -5.36 30.10
CA GLY A 132 1.55 -4.57 29.12
C GLY A 132 0.96 -5.40 27.96
N PRO A 133 0.25 -4.79 27.00
CA PRO A 133 -0.51 -5.54 26.01
C PRO A 133 0.41 -6.24 24.99
N SER A 134 0.11 -7.51 24.71
CA SER A 134 0.70 -8.24 23.60
C SER A 134 -0.13 -8.07 22.32
N VAL A 135 0.52 -7.96 21.18
CA VAL A 135 -0.08 -7.71 19.87
C VAL A 135 0.27 -8.84 18.91
N PHE A 136 -0.75 -9.51 18.38
CA PHE A 136 -0.64 -10.37 17.22
C PHE A 136 -0.95 -9.59 15.95
N VAL A 137 -0.04 -9.62 14.98
CA VAL A 137 -0.27 -9.05 13.65
C VAL A 137 -0.34 -10.18 12.61
N LYS A 138 -1.34 -10.17 11.73
CA LYS A 138 -1.43 -11.08 10.58
C LYS A 138 -1.70 -10.32 9.29
N MET A 139 -0.87 -10.56 8.28
CA MET A 139 -0.88 -9.85 7.00
C MET A 139 -0.61 -10.79 5.85
N GLN A 140 -1.04 -10.43 4.65
CA GLN A 140 -0.60 -11.14 3.46
C GLN A 140 0.91 -10.90 3.23
N LYS A 141 1.64 -11.92 2.80
CA LYS A 141 3.08 -11.79 2.45
C LYS A 141 3.27 -10.95 1.18
N SER A 142 4.40 -10.25 1.07
CA SER A 142 4.73 -9.49 -0.15
C SER A 142 5.15 -10.45 -1.27
N GLY A 143 4.51 -10.36 -2.44
CA GLY A 143 4.80 -11.24 -3.59
C GLY A 143 4.01 -12.56 -3.65
N GLN A 144 3.12 -12.82 -2.69
CA GLN A 144 2.25 -14.00 -2.69
C GLN A 144 1.16 -13.90 -3.77
N ASP A 145 0.90 -15.00 -4.50
CA ASP A 145 -0.20 -15.06 -5.46
C ASP A 145 -1.52 -15.24 -4.73
N HIS A 146 -2.31 -14.16 -4.65
CA HIS A 146 -3.60 -14.10 -3.96
C HIS A 146 -4.61 -15.15 -4.45
N ARG A 147 -4.42 -15.74 -5.63
CA ARG A 147 -5.28 -16.81 -6.15
C ARG A 147 -4.99 -18.17 -5.54
N LEU A 148 -3.78 -18.36 -5.02
CA LEU A 148 -3.26 -19.66 -4.62
C LEU A 148 -3.19 -19.81 -3.11
N ASP A 149 -2.91 -18.73 -2.39
CA ASP A 149 -2.65 -18.77 -0.96
C ASP A 149 -3.16 -17.49 -0.29
N THR A 150 -4.46 -17.49 0.04
CA THR A 150 -5.12 -16.38 0.73
C THR A 150 -5.09 -16.63 2.24
N PRO A 151 -4.62 -15.68 3.08
CA PRO A 151 -4.64 -15.85 4.52
C PRO A 151 -6.05 -15.84 5.10
N PHE A 152 -6.30 -16.67 6.12
CA PHE A 152 -7.57 -16.74 6.84
C PHE A 152 -7.42 -16.51 8.36
N VAL A 153 -8.50 -15.98 8.96
CA VAL A 153 -8.74 -15.91 10.40
C VAL A 153 -10.15 -16.45 10.68
N GLY A 154 -10.26 -17.31 11.70
CA GLY A 154 -11.53 -17.90 12.11
C GLY A 154 -11.65 -18.00 13.63
N ALA A 155 -12.77 -18.56 14.09
CA ALA A 155 -13.13 -18.68 15.51
C ALA A 155 -12.08 -19.44 16.32
N GLU A 156 -11.48 -20.47 15.72
CA GLU A 156 -10.39 -21.23 16.35
C GLU A 156 -9.15 -20.36 16.57
N THR A 157 -8.78 -19.52 15.59
CA THR A 157 -7.67 -18.56 15.73
C THR A 157 -7.93 -17.57 16.86
N MET A 158 -9.16 -17.07 16.97
CA MET A 158 -9.54 -16.12 18.03
C MET A 158 -9.41 -16.76 19.42
N ARG A 159 -9.95 -17.97 19.59
CA ARG A 159 -9.86 -18.70 20.87
C ARG A 159 -8.44 -19.07 21.24
N ALA A 160 -7.64 -19.51 20.26
CA ALA A 160 -6.24 -19.86 20.49
C ALA A 160 -5.40 -18.62 20.86
N ALA A 161 -5.69 -17.46 20.27
CA ALA A 161 -5.04 -16.21 20.64
C ALA A 161 -5.40 -15.79 22.08
N ALA A 162 -6.68 -15.84 22.44
CA ALA A 162 -7.13 -15.56 23.81
C ALA A 162 -6.49 -16.52 24.82
N ALA A 163 -6.46 -17.83 24.52
CA ALA A 163 -5.83 -18.83 25.38
C ALA A 163 -4.31 -18.64 25.54
N ALA A 164 -3.64 -18.01 24.58
CA ALA A 164 -2.23 -17.66 24.66
C ALA A 164 -1.96 -16.36 25.42
N GLY A 165 -2.99 -15.65 25.88
CA GLY A 165 -2.86 -14.35 26.56
C GLY A 165 -2.65 -13.17 25.61
N ILE A 166 -3.02 -13.31 24.33
CA ILE A 166 -2.84 -12.25 23.34
C ILE A 166 -3.89 -11.16 23.54
N ASN A 167 -3.45 -9.91 23.69
CA ASN A 167 -4.36 -8.81 23.99
C ASN A 167 -4.93 -8.11 22.75
N ILE A 168 -4.12 -7.91 21.72
CA ILE A 168 -4.51 -7.14 20.54
C ILE A 168 -4.35 -7.99 19.31
N LEU A 169 -5.42 -8.15 18.52
CA LEU A 169 -5.35 -8.80 17.20
C LEU A 169 -5.42 -7.72 16.13
N ALA A 170 -4.34 -7.58 15.39
CA ALA A 170 -4.20 -6.68 14.26
C ALA A 170 -4.13 -7.45 12.95
N ILE A 171 -5.23 -7.46 12.21
CA ILE A 171 -5.35 -8.22 10.97
C ILE A 171 -5.45 -7.25 9.79
N GLU A 172 -4.79 -7.54 8.68
CA GLU A 172 -4.84 -6.69 7.49
C GLU A 172 -6.23 -6.73 6.83
N SER A 173 -6.86 -5.55 6.73
CA SER A 173 -8.11 -5.32 5.99
C SER A 173 -7.99 -5.72 4.52
N GLY A 174 -9.03 -6.36 3.98
CA GLY A 174 -9.17 -6.73 2.57
C GLY A 174 -8.28 -7.87 2.06
N ALA A 175 -7.07 -8.04 2.61
CA ALA A 175 -6.11 -9.07 2.18
C ALA A 175 -6.26 -10.39 2.95
N VAL A 176 -6.78 -10.33 4.18
CA VAL A 176 -7.10 -11.50 5.01
C VAL A 176 -8.59 -11.79 4.96
N MET A 177 -8.95 -13.06 4.87
CA MET A 177 -10.32 -13.54 4.77
C MET A 177 -10.82 -14.09 6.11
N LEU A 178 -12.13 -13.95 6.34
CA LEU A 178 -12.86 -14.49 7.47
C LEU A 178 -13.35 -15.90 7.15
N ALA A 179 -12.93 -16.88 7.95
CA ALA A 179 -13.44 -18.26 7.84
C ALA A 179 -14.82 -18.42 8.50
N ASP A 180 -15.14 -17.57 9.48
CA ASP A 180 -16.41 -17.52 10.20
C ASP A 180 -17.08 -16.16 10.02
N ASP A 181 -18.35 -16.02 10.42
CA ASP A 181 -19.06 -14.73 10.33
C ASP A 181 -18.42 -13.68 11.24
N LEU A 182 -18.33 -12.44 10.78
CA LEU A 182 -17.74 -11.34 11.53
C LEU A 182 -18.39 -11.19 12.92
N GLN A 183 -19.72 -11.30 12.99
CA GLN A 183 -20.45 -11.25 14.25
C GLN A 183 -20.02 -12.36 15.21
N LYS A 184 -19.89 -13.59 14.73
CA LYS A 184 -19.44 -14.72 15.55
C LYS A 184 -18.03 -14.50 16.10
N LEU A 185 -17.14 -13.91 15.29
CA LEU A 185 -15.80 -13.55 15.74
C LEU A 185 -15.82 -12.41 16.76
N ALA A 186 -16.67 -11.41 16.54
CA ALA A 186 -16.88 -10.31 17.48
C ALA A 186 -17.44 -10.82 18.81
N ASP A 187 -18.37 -11.78 18.79
CA ASP A 187 -18.93 -12.41 19.98
C ASP A 187 -17.85 -13.14 20.79
N ILE A 188 -16.92 -13.85 20.14
CA ILE A 188 -15.77 -14.49 20.81
C ILE A 188 -14.88 -13.43 21.46
N CYS A 189 -14.52 -12.35 20.75
CA CYS A 189 -13.77 -11.24 21.37
C CYS A 189 -14.50 -10.68 22.60
N THR A 190 -15.82 -10.64 22.48
CA THR A 190 -16.73 -10.04 23.44
C THR A 190 -16.90 -10.92 24.69
N GLU A 191 -16.80 -12.24 24.57
CA GLU A 191 -16.75 -13.19 25.69
C GLU A 191 -15.44 -13.06 26.48
N HIS A 192 -14.34 -12.71 25.80
CA HIS A 192 -13.01 -12.49 26.38
C HIS A 192 -12.72 -11.00 26.70
N ARG A 193 -13.79 -10.22 26.97
CA ARG A 193 -13.87 -8.75 27.00
C ARG A 193 -12.86 -7.99 27.88
N HIS A 194 -12.21 -8.63 28.85
CA HIS A 194 -11.31 -7.96 29.80
C HIS A 194 -9.85 -7.92 29.34
N GLU A 195 -9.50 -8.64 28.27
CA GLU A 195 -8.10 -8.80 27.86
C GLU A 195 -7.88 -8.57 26.36
N PHE A 196 -8.94 -8.32 25.57
CA PHE A 196 -8.91 -8.48 24.10
C PHE A 196 -9.43 -7.26 23.33
N CYS A 197 -8.58 -6.65 22.49
CA CYS A 197 -8.92 -5.60 21.51
C CYS A 197 -8.72 -6.15 20.10
N TRP A 198 -9.78 -6.19 19.30
CA TRP A 198 -9.70 -6.55 17.90
C TRP A 198 -9.66 -5.29 17.04
N HIS A 199 -8.46 -4.96 16.59
CA HIS A 199 -8.22 -3.80 15.75
C HIS A 199 -7.92 -4.27 14.33
N ILE A 200 -8.78 -3.96 13.36
CA ILE A 200 -8.43 -4.20 11.98
C ILE A 200 -7.64 -3.02 11.45
N SER A 201 -6.35 -3.26 11.24
CA SER A 201 -5.46 -2.29 10.63
C SER A 201 -5.66 -2.29 9.11
N ASN A 202 -5.64 -1.11 8.52
CA ASN A 202 -5.47 -0.98 7.07
C ASN A 202 -4.03 -1.40 6.77
N GLY A 203 -3.82 -2.68 6.46
CA GLY A 203 -2.50 -3.29 6.40
C GLY A 203 -1.52 -2.57 5.48
N ARG A 204 -0.24 -2.80 5.80
CA ARG A 204 0.99 -2.22 5.22
C ARG A 204 1.17 -0.72 5.31
N HIS A 205 0.13 0.07 5.54
CA HIS A 205 0.12 1.47 5.12
C HIS A 205 -0.40 2.50 6.14
N MET A 206 -0.65 2.09 7.39
CA MET A 206 -1.04 3.04 8.43
C MET A 206 0.06 4.06 8.76
N THR A 207 1.34 3.73 8.56
CA THR A 207 2.48 4.65 8.83
C THR A 207 3.40 4.95 7.67
N SER A 208 3.36 4.16 6.60
CA SER A 208 4.16 4.46 5.40
C SER A 208 3.74 5.84 4.89
N PRO A 209 4.67 6.78 4.78
CA PRO A 209 4.31 8.15 4.45
C PRO A 209 3.77 8.24 3.02
N ILE A 210 3.07 9.32 2.71
CA ILE A 210 2.81 9.73 1.34
C ILE A 210 3.91 10.71 0.98
N PHE A 211 4.66 10.41 -0.08
CA PHE A 211 5.61 11.37 -0.62
C PHE A 211 4.89 12.32 -1.56
N ILE A 212 5.10 13.63 -1.38
CA ILE A 212 4.54 14.65 -2.27
C ILE A 212 5.61 15.68 -2.64
N LEU A 213 5.65 16.04 -3.92
CA LEU A 213 6.64 16.96 -4.49
C LEU A 213 5.93 18.10 -5.22
N ALA A 214 6.09 19.32 -4.73
CA ALA A 214 5.77 20.56 -5.44
C ALA A 214 7.06 21.37 -5.66
N GLY A 215 7.25 21.89 -6.88
CA GLY A 215 8.46 22.63 -7.25
C GLY A 215 8.31 24.14 -7.33
N GLU A 216 7.09 24.66 -7.21
CA GLU A 216 6.74 26.07 -7.42
C GLU A 216 5.59 26.46 -6.47
N ALA A 217 5.41 27.76 -6.21
CA ALA A 217 4.39 28.28 -5.29
C ALA A 217 2.94 27.93 -5.70
N SER A 218 2.65 27.91 -7.01
CA SER A 218 1.35 27.46 -7.54
C SER A 218 1.10 25.97 -7.24
N GLY A 219 2.15 25.16 -7.36
CA GLY A 219 2.14 23.75 -7.01
C GLY A 219 1.96 23.52 -5.52
N ASP A 220 2.61 24.31 -4.66
CA ASP A 220 2.49 24.25 -3.19
C ASP A 220 1.04 24.49 -2.73
N LEU A 221 0.40 25.54 -3.25
CA LEU A 221 -1.00 25.83 -2.94
C LEU A 221 -1.94 24.72 -3.42
N LEU A 222 -1.74 24.18 -4.62
CA LEU A 222 -2.54 23.06 -5.11
C LEU A 222 -2.33 21.79 -4.28
N ALA A 223 -1.08 21.48 -3.96
CA ALA A 223 -0.69 20.32 -3.17
C ALA A 223 -1.29 20.37 -1.75
N SER A 224 -1.22 21.51 -1.08
CA SER A 224 -1.81 21.70 0.26
C SER A 224 -3.32 21.45 0.27
N ARG A 225 -4.06 21.92 -0.75
CA ARG A 225 -5.50 21.63 -0.89
C ARG A 225 -5.76 20.13 -1.04
N ILE A 226 -4.92 19.42 -1.80
CA ILE A 226 -4.99 17.95 -1.94
C ILE A 226 -4.71 17.27 -0.61
N MET A 227 -3.63 17.66 0.09
CA MET A 227 -3.26 17.10 1.40
C MET A 227 -4.40 17.26 2.40
N ARG A 228 -5.00 18.46 2.47
CA ARG A 228 -6.14 18.75 3.33
C ARG A 228 -7.33 17.85 3.01
N ALA A 229 -7.72 17.74 1.74
CA ALA A 229 -8.85 16.90 1.32
C ALA A 229 -8.61 15.42 1.68
N VAL A 230 -7.39 14.91 1.46
CA VAL A 230 -7.01 13.56 1.84
C VAL A 230 -7.07 13.37 3.36
N ASN A 231 -6.54 14.31 4.15
CA ASN A 231 -6.59 14.24 5.61
C ASN A 231 -8.03 14.25 6.15
N VAL A 232 -8.92 15.04 5.54
CA VAL A 232 -10.34 15.11 5.91
C VAL A 232 -11.06 13.78 5.61
N HIS A 233 -10.81 13.17 4.46
CA HIS A 233 -11.55 11.97 4.05
C HIS A 233 -10.96 10.65 4.56
N TYR A 234 -9.63 10.59 4.79
CA TYR A 234 -8.91 9.36 5.14
C TYR A 234 -8.19 9.44 6.49
N GLY A 235 -8.40 10.52 7.26
CA GLY A 235 -7.68 10.80 8.49
C GLY A 235 -6.26 11.35 8.25
N GLN A 236 -5.62 11.86 9.31
CA GLN A 236 -4.32 12.49 9.21
C GLN A 236 -3.26 11.54 8.64
N GLN A 237 -2.65 11.92 7.51
CA GLN A 237 -1.58 11.15 6.88
C GLN A 237 -0.20 11.68 7.27
N LYS A 238 0.80 10.80 7.26
CA LYS A 238 2.21 11.20 7.36
C LYS A 238 2.70 11.69 5.99
N TRP A 239 2.84 13.00 5.82
CA TRP A 239 3.32 13.61 4.59
C TRP A 239 4.82 13.86 4.65
N VAL A 240 5.55 13.42 3.63
CA VAL A 240 6.98 13.69 3.47
C VAL A 240 7.24 14.19 2.06
N GLY A 241 8.35 14.90 1.84
CA GLY A 241 8.78 15.24 0.49
C GLY A 241 9.21 16.68 0.37
N LEU A 242 8.77 17.39 -0.66
CA LEU A 242 9.23 18.75 -0.93
C LEU A 242 8.05 19.65 -1.26
N GLY A 243 7.97 20.77 -0.57
CA GLY A 243 6.87 21.72 -0.65
C GLY A 243 7.20 22.99 0.10
N GLY A 244 6.36 24.00 -0.09
CA GLY A 244 6.48 25.31 0.54
C GLY A 244 5.64 25.43 1.80
N ASP A 245 5.43 26.66 2.23
CA ASP A 245 4.78 26.99 3.49
C ASP A 245 3.35 26.46 3.58
N HIS A 246 2.62 26.37 2.46
CA HIS A 246 1.22 25.90 2.50
C HIS A 246 1.16 24.40 2.77
N MET A 247 2.05 23.61 2.15
CA MET A 247 2.14 22.18 2.45
C MET A 247 2.68 21.92 3.85
N ILE A 248 3.65 22.72 4.32
CA ILE A 248 4.18 22.61 5.69
C ILE A 248 3.07 22.87 6.72
N ALA A 249 2.21 23.86 6.49
CA ALA A 249 1.05 24.14 7.35
C ALA A 249 0.05 22.96 7.43
N GLU A 250 -0.02 22.13 6.40
CA GLU A 250 -0.85 20.91 6.37
C GLU A 250 -0.13 19.68 6.94
N GLY A 251 1.08 19.85 7.50
CA GLY A 251 1.85 18.81 8.18
C GLY A 251 2.92 18.11 7.32
N LEU A 252 3.37 18.73 6.22
CA LEU A 252 4.49 18.20 5.43
C LEU A 252 5.81 18.21 6.22
N GLN A 253 6.45 17.04 6.33
CA GLN A 253 7.87 16.94 6.71
C GLN A 253 8.73 17.14 5.45
N THR A 254 9.20 18.36 5.23
CA THR A 254 9.97 18.70 4.03
C THR A 254 11.43 18.23 4.10
N VAL A 255 11.98 17.80 2.96
CA VAL A 255 13.37 17.33 2.77
C VAL A 255 14.34 18.50 2.53
N GLY A 256 13.80 19.69 2.32
CA GLY A 256 14.61 20.90 2.17
C GLY A 256 13.79 22.09 1.71
N ASP A 257 14.48 23.15 1.32
CA ASP A 257 13.85 24.38 0.84
C ASP A 257 13.33 24.21 -0.59
N MET A 258 12.01 24.39 -0.79
CA MET A 258 11.36 24.41 -2.10
C MET A 258 11.96 25.46 -3.03
N HIS A 259 12.51 26.57 -2.51
CA HIS A 259 13.17 27.60 -3.31
C HIS A 259 14.37 27.06 -4.11
N ARG A 260 14.97 25.91 -3.71
CA ARG A 260 16.01 25.23 -4.51
C ARG A 260 15.50 24.80 -5.89
N LEU A 261 14.20 24.51 -6.06
CA LEU A 261 13.59 24.22 -7.37
C LEU A 261 13.13 25.49 -8.09
N SER A 262 12.50 26.42 -7.37
CA SER A 262 11.98 27.68 -7.94
C SER A 262 13.08 28.56 -8.55
N LEU A 263 14.28 28.59 -7.95
CA LEU A 263 15.44 29.31 -8.47
C LEU A 263 15.99 28.70 -9.77
N ILE A 264 15.73 27.41 -10.02
CA ILE A 264 16.20 26.70 -11.22
C ILE A 264 15.13 26.71 -12.34
N GLY A 265 13.85 26.90 -11.98
CA GLY A 265 12.70 26.80 -12.88
C GLY A 265 12.41 28.04 -13.73
N LEU A 266 12.70 29.25 -13.24
CA LEU A 266 12.48 30.51 -13.97
C LEU A 266 13.79 31.02 -14.60
N GLY A 267 14.04 30.63 -15.85
CA GLY A 267 14.98 31.31 -16.76
C GLY A 267 16.41 30.76 -16.86
N GLU A 268 16.92 29.99 -15.90
CA GLU A 268 18.35 29.58 -15.86
C GLU A 268 18.61 28.06 -16.00
N ALA A 269 17.66 27.31 -16.56
CA ALA A 269 17.66 25.84 -16.57
C ALA A 269 18.87 25.15 -17.25
N ILE A 270 19.66 25.87 -18.06
CA ILE A 270 20.83 25.30 -18.77
C ILE A 270 22.09 25.34 -17.89
N LEU A 271 22.31 26.40 -17.12
CA LEU A 271 23.55 26.59 -16.34
C LEU A 271 23.60 25.72 -15.08
N ASN A 272 22.43 25.29 -14.56
CA ASN A 272 22.31 24.53 -13.31
C ASN A 272 21.80 23.07 -13.49
N TYR A 273 21.91 22.50 -14.71
CA TYR A 273 21.40 21.16 -15.01
C TYR A 273 21.97 20.05 -14.10
N ASN A 274 23.28 20.12 -13.79
CA ASN A 274 23.95 19.15 -12.92
C ASN A 274 23.38 19.18 -11.50
N ASN A 275 23.12 20.38 -10.97
CA ASN A 275 22.54 20.57 -9.64
C ASN A 275 21.11 19.99 -9.58
N LEU A 276 20.31 20.21 -10.63
CA LEU A 276 18.96 19.65 -10.72
C LEU A 276 18.97 18.12 -10.87
N SER A 277 19.99 17.56 -11.51
CA SER A 277 20.17 16.11 -11.61
C SER A 277 20.54 15.50 -10.27
N ALA A 278 21.54 16.07 -9.59
CA ALA A 278 21.98 15.61 -8.26
C ALA A 278 20.83 15.70 -7.25
N PHE A 279 20.05 16.77 -7.29
CA PHE A 279 18.87 16.93 -6.42
C PHE A 279 17.79 15.88 -6.70
N ALA A 280 17.56 15.52 -7.98
CA ALA A 280 16.65 14.43 -8.30
C ALA A 280 17.15 13.08 -7.74
N ASP A 281 18.46 12.85 -7.72
CA ASP A 281 19.05 11.64 -7.14
C ASP A 281 18.95 11.63 -5.61
N GLU A 282 19.14 12.78 -4.96
CA GLU A 282 18.91 12.98 -3.51
C GLU A 282 17.46 12.64 -3.14
N LEU A 283 16.48 13.19 -3.87
CA LEU A 283 15.07 12.87 -3.65
C LEU A 283 14.77 11.39 -3.91
N VAL A 284 15.38 10.77 -4.92
CA VAL A 284 15.20 9.34 -5.19
C VAL A 284 15.67 8.52 -4.01
N GLU A 285 16.87 8.78 -3.48
CA GLU A 285 17.37 8.04 -2.32
C GLU A 285 16.53 8.32 -1.07
N TYR A 286 16.05 9.54 -0.87
CA TYR A 286 15.10 9.85 0.20
C TYR A 286 13.82 9.02 0.08
N VAL A 287 13.21 8.94 -1.11
CA VAL A 287 12.03 8.10 -1.34
C VAL A 287 12.34 6.63 -1.09
N MET A 288 13.48 6.12 -1.54
CA MET A 288 13.89 4.73 -1.31
C MET A 288 14.10 4.42 0.17
N GLN A 289 14.53 5.38 0.98
CA GLN A 289 14.67 5.25 2.43
C GLN A 289 13.32 5.27 3.14
N GLN A 290 12.43 6.20 2.77
CA GLN A 290 11.12 6.35 3.40
C GLN A 290 10.11 5.28 2.97
N ARG A 291 10.33 4.65 1.79
CA ARG A 291 9.42 3.69 1.16
C ARG A 291 7.93 4.12 1.25
N PRO A 292 7.57 5.31 0.75
CA PRO A 292 6.21 5.81 0.84
C PRO A 292 5.22 4.90 0.12
N LYS A 293 4.00 4.83 0.64
CA LYS A 293 2.91 4.04 0.04
C LYS A 293 2.38 4.62 -1.27
N LEU A 294 2.58 5.91 -1.47
CA LEU A 294 2.16 6.67 -2.63
C LEU A 294 3.16 7.80 -2.89
N ILE A 295 3.53 8.01 -4.15
CA ILE A 295 4.36 9.13 -4.59
C ILE A 295 3.49 10.06 -5.45
N MET A 296 3.39 11.31 -5.04
CA MET A 296 2.66 12.36 -5.74
C MET A 296 3.62 13.42 -6.23
N THR A 297 3.43 13.85 -7.48
CA THR A 297 4.18 14.98 -8.05
C THR A 297 3.19 16.02 -8.55
N ILE A 298 3.37 17.27 -8.14
CA ILE A 298 2.46 18.38 -8.38
C ILE A 298 3.18 19.40 -9.24
N ASP A 299 2.72 19.53 -10.48
CA ASP A 299 3.37 20.38 -11.47
C ASP A 299 4.88 20.05 -11.64
N ALA A 300 5.69 20.99 -12.15
CA ALA A 300 7.10 20.80 -12.46
C ALA A 300 7.38 19.73 -13.53
N LYS A 301 6.56 19.74 -14.59
CA LYS A 301 6.51 18.77 -15.71
C LYS A 301 7.85 18.12 -16.09
N GLY A 302 8.87 18.92 -16.41
CA GLY A 302 10.17 18.42 -16.86
C GLY A 302 10.95 17.67 -15.76
N PHE A 303 10.95 18.22 -14.55
CA PHE A 303 11.61 17.65 -13.39
C PHE A 303 10.87 16.40 -12.89
N SER A 304 9.57 16.49 -12.67
CA SER A 304 8.70 15.42 -12.15
C SER A 304 8.80 14.15 -12.99
N VAL A 305 8.77 14.27 -14.33
CA VAL A 305 8.94 13.12 -15.22
C VAL A 305 10.34 12.51 -15.10
N ARG A 306 11.39 13.32 -14.99
CA ARG A 306 12.77 12.84 -14.87
C ARG A 306 13.00 12.14 -13.53
N PHE A 307 12.54 12.76 -12.44
CA PHE A 307 12.53 12.19 -11.10
C PHE A 307 11.80 10.84 -11.09
N ALA A 308 10.56 10.79 -11.56
CA ALA A 308 9.76 9.58 -11.55
C ALA A 308 10.37 8.46 -12.43
N ALA A 309 10.95 8.79 -13.59
CA ALA A 309 11.66 7.81 -14.42
C ALA A 309 12.94 7.25 -13.77
N ARG A 310 13.66 8.05 -12.97
CA ARG A 310 14.81 7.59 -12.17
C ARG A 310 14.35 6.72 -11.01
N LEU A 311 13.33 7.19 -10.29
CA LEU A 311 12.74 6.47 -9.17
C LEU A 311 12.24 5.10 -9.59
N ARG A 312 11.49 4.97 -10.70
CA ARG A 312 11.07 3.68 -11.27
C ARG A 312 12.22 2.70 -11.46
N ARG A 313 13.32 3.15 -12.08
CA ARG A 313 14.50 2.30 -12.30
C ARG A 313 15.14 1.88 -10.98
N ARG A 314 15.19 2.77 -9.99
CA ARG A 314 15.76 2.48 -8.67
C ARG A 314 14.89 1.50 -7.88
N MET A 315 13.58 1.71 -7.89
CA MET A 315 12.54 0.84 -7.32
C MET A 315 12.64 -0.57 -7.89
N GLN A 316 12.65 -0.71 -9.22
CA GLN A 316 12.80 -2.00 -9.91
C GLN A 316 14.07 -2.75 -9.51
N ARG A 317 15.22 -2.08 -9.44
CA ARG A 317 16.48 -2.70 -9.01
C ARG A 317 16.46 -3.17 -7.55
N ALA A 318 15.67 -2.50 -6.71
CA ALA A 318 15.54 -2.84 -5.30
C ALA A 318 14.41 -3.84 -5.03
N GLY A 319 13.67 -4.30 -6.05
CA GLY A 319 12.51 -5.18 -5.88
C GLY A 319 11.34 -4.53 -5.14
N TRP A 320 11.28 -3.20 -5.10
CA TRP A 320 10.21 -2.44 -4.44
C TRP A 320 9.38 -1.69 -5.48
N THR A 321 8.09 -1.51 -5.22
CA THR A 321 7.18 -0.78 -6.12
C THR A 321 6.21 0.04 -5.28
N ALA A 322 5.97 1.28 -5.71
CA ALA A 322 4.91 2.13 -5.20
C ALA A 322 4.28 2.92 -6.36
N PRO A 323 2.97 3.23 -6.29
CA PRO A 323 2.29 4.01 -7.31
C PRO A 323 2.82 5.45 -7.37
N ILE A 324 3.02 5.95 -8.58
CA ILE A 324 3.41 7.33 -8.85
C ILE A 324 2.28 8.05 -9.58
N ILE A 325 1.65 9.00 -8.91
CA ILE A 325 0.58 9.84 -9.45
C ILE A 325 1.12 11.24 -9.75
N HIS A 326 0.72 11.80 -10.88
CA HIS A 326 1.03 13.18 -11.23
C HIS A 326 -0.22 14.05 -11.24
N THR A 327 -0.12 15.27 -10.76
CA THR A 327 -1.17 16.29 -10.81
C THR A 327 -0.73 17.41 -11.72
N VAL A 328 -1.67 17.90 -12.53
CA VAL A 328 -1.49 18.85 -13.64
C VAL A 328 -0.98 18.14 -14.89
N ALA A 329 -1.89 17.89 -15.84
CA ALA A 329 -1.50 17.28 -17.11
C ALA A 329 -0.47 18.15 -17.85
N PRO A 330 0.42 17.53 -18.66
CA PRO A 330 1.22 18.31 -19.59
C PRO A 330 0.27 19.06 -20.51
N THR A 331 0.66 20.26 -20.93
CA THR A 331 -0.09 21.08 -21.89
C THR A 331 0.03 20.47 -23.29
N VAL A 332 -0.53 19.27 -23.47
CA VAL A 332 -0.47 18.47 -24.71
C VAL A 332 -1.08 19.25 -25.87
N TRP A 333 -2.16 19.99 -25.60
CA TRP A 333 -2.84 20.85 -26.57
C TRP A 333 -1.99 22.04 -27.04
N ALA A 334 -1.01 22.49 -26.25
CA ALA A 334 -0.20 23.67 -26.58
C ALA A 334 1.18 23.32 -27.17
N TRP A 335 1.70 22.10 -26.95
CA TRP A 335 3.09 21.75 -27.29
C TRP A 335 3.26 20.37 -27.95
N GLY A 336 2.18 19.65 -28.28
CA GLY A 336 2.18 18.47 -29.15
C GLY A 336 1.93 17.11 -28.48
N MET A 337 1.24 16.22 -29.22
CA MET A 337 0.77 14.91 -28.73
C MET A 337 1.88 13.95 -28.27
N TRP A 338 3.12 14.07 -28.75
CA TRP A 338 4.18 13.11 -28.39
C TRP A 338 4.51 13.14 -26.89
N ARG A 339 4.32 14.27 -26.20
CA ARG A 339 4.61 14.43 -24.77
C ARG A 339 3.80 13.48 -23.88
N ARG A 340 2.60 13.09 -24.32
CA ARG A 340 1.69 12.21 -23.56
C ARG A 340 2.27 10.80 -23.32
N HIS A 341 3.07 10.28 -24.26
CA HIS A 341 3.71 8.96 -24.14
C HIS A 341 4.72 8.89 -22.98
N LYS A 342 5.45 9.97 -22.74
CA LYS A 342 6.45 10.01 -21.66
C LYS A 342 5.76 9.96 -20.28
N PHE A 343 4.60 10.57 -20.16
CA PHE A 343 3.79 10.54 -18.94
C PHE A 343 3.21 9.14 -18.71
N ALA A 344 2.55 8.56 -19.71
CA ALA A 344 1.98 7.21 -19.61
C ALA A 344 3.01 6.12 -19.33
N ARG A 345 4.27 6.31 -19.74
CA ARG A 345 5.36 5.37 -19.43
C ARG A 345 5.82 5.42 -17.98
N VAL A 346 5.64 6.55 -17.30
CA VAL A 346 6.31 6.84 -16.03
C VAL A 346 5.34 6.82 -14.85
N PHE A 347 4.15 7.40 -15.04
CA PHE A 347 3.13 7.53 -14.01
C PHE A 347 2.11 6.40 -14.07
N ASP A 348 1.56 6.05 -12.90
CA ASP A 348 0.46 5.09 -12.75
C ASP A 348 -0.93 5.76 -12.80
N GLY A 349 -0.97 7.09 -12.63
CA GLY A 349 -2.20 7.87 -12.72
C GLY A 349 -1.95 9.36 -12.91
N LEU A 350 -2.96 10.05 -13.43
CA LEU A 350 -2.92 11.48 -13.72
C LEU A 350 -4.16 12.18 -13.17
N LEU A 351 -3.96 13.28 -12.44
CA LEU A 351 -5.01 14.18 -11.98
C LEU A 351 -5.01 15.45 -12.84
N CYS A 352 -6.07 15.60 -13.62
CA CYS A 352 -6.27 16.60 -14.65
C CYS A 352 -7.08 17.79 -14.13
N LEU A 353 -6.69 19.01 -14.50
CA LEU A 353 -7.37 20.23 -14.07
C LEU A 353 -8.49 20.64 -15.04
N PHE A 354 -8.50 20.11 -16.26
CA PHE A 354 -9.54 20.41 -17.25
C PHE A 354 -10.27 19.14 -17.71
N PRO A 355 -11.57 19.21 -17.99
CA PRO A 355 -12.41 18.04 -18.24
C PRO A 355 -12.06 17.32 -19.56
N PHE A 356 -11.44 17.99 -20.51
CA PHE A 356 -11.02 17.41 -21.80
C PHE A 356 -9.63 16.74 -21.74
N GLU A 357 -8.85 16.96 -20.67
CA GLU A 357 -7.49 16.42 -20.58
C GLU A 357 -7.42 14.89 -20.48
N PRO A 358 -8.30 14.20 -19.72
CA PRO A 358 -8.28 12.74 -19.63
C PRO A 358 -8.35 12.04 -20.98
N ASP A 359 -9.11 12.58 -21.93
CA ASP A 359 -9.32 11.99 -23.26
C ASP A 359 -8.02 11.85 -24.05
N TYR A 360 -7.02 12.69 -23.80
CA TYR A 360 -5.71 12.58 -24.45
C TYR A 360 -4.92 11.33 -24.03
N PHE A 361 -5.24 10.75 -22.88
CA PHE A 361 -4.50 9.65 -22.26
C PHE A 361 -5.22 8.30 -22.32
N VAL A 362 -6.53 8.29 -22.61
CA VAL A 362 -7.33 7.06 -22.81
C VAL A 362 -6.65 6.08 -23.79
N PRO A 363 -6.15 6.50 -24.97
CA PRO A 363 -5.50 5.57 -25.91
C PRO A 363 -4.21 4.95 -25.40
N LEU A 364 -3.62 5.50 -24.34
CA LEU A 364 -2.39 5.01 -23.72
C LEU A 364 -2.63 4.17 -22.47
N GLY A 365 -3.89 4.00 -22.06
CA GLY A 365 -4.25 3.24 -20.87
C GLY A 365 -3.76 3.85 -19.55
N LEU A 366 -3.44 5.15 -19.51
CA LEU A 366 -3.08 5.85 -18.28
C LEU A 366 -4.36 6.32 -17.57
N PRO A 367 -4.69 5.81 -16.37
CA PRO A 367 -5.82 6.30 -15.58
C PRO A 367 -5.71 7.80 -15.36
N SER A 368 -6.67 8.55 -15.88
CA SER A 368 -6.64 10.02 -15.86
C SER A 368 -7.99 10.53 -15.37
N HIS A 369 -7.97 11.39 -14.35
CA HIS A 369 -9.19 11.85 -13.67
C HIS A 369 -9.24 13.37 -13.63
N PHE A 370 -10.35 13.95 -14.06
CA PHE A 370 -10.62 15.38 -13.90
C PHE A 370 -10.93 15.69 -12.43
N ILE A 371 -10.18 16.61 -11.82
CA ILE A 371 -10.31 17.02 -10.41
C ILE A 371 -10.74 18.47 -10.22
N GLY A 372 -10.99 19.20 -11.31
CA GLY A 372 -11.31 20.63 -11.29
C GLY A 372 -10.08 21.53 -11.22
N HIS A 373 -10.25 22.77 -11.70
CA HIS A 373 -9.21 23.79 -11.68
C HIS A 373 -9.35 24.66 -10.41
N PRO A 374 -8.28 24.91 -9.63
CA PRO A 374 -8.35 25.72 -8.41
C PRO A 374 -9.01 27.09 -8.61
N ALA A 375 -8.68 27.77 -9.72
CA ALA A 375 -9.26 29.07 -10.08
C ALA A 375 -10.78 29.05 -10.32
N ALA A 376 -11.39 27.88 -10.57
CA ALA A 376 -12.85 27.78 -10.73
C ALA A 376 -13.60 27.95 -9.39
N PHE A 377 -12.91 27.77 -8.26
CA PHE A 377 -13.49 27.86 -6.92
C PHE A 377 -13.21 29.20 -6.21
N ASP A 378 -12.29 30.01 -6.75
CA ASP A 378 -11.92 31.34 -6.22
C ASP A 378 -12.56 32.50 -7.01
N ILE A 379 -13.64 32.25 -7.75
CA ILE A 379 -14.36 33.29 -8.51
C ILE A 379 -15.12 34.17 -7.53
N GLN A 380 -14.56 35.34 -7.20
CA GLN A 380 -15.38 36.42 -6.66
C GLN A 380 -16.22 37.00 -7.81
N PRO A 381 -17.56 36.98 -7.71
CA PRO A 381 -18.41 37.57 -8.74
C PRO A 381 -18.10 39.07 -8.83
N GLN A 382 -17.46 39.49 -9.92
CA GLN A 382 -17.35 40.90 -10.23
C GLN A 382 -18.68 41.36 -10.86
N PRO A 383 -19.32 42.42 -10.35
CA PRO A 383 -20.46 43.01 -11.02
C PRO A 383 -20.04 43.46 -12.43
N PRO A 384 -20.89 43.29 -13.45
CA PRO A 384 -20.55 43.66 -14.81
C PRO A 384 -20.13 45.13 -14.87
N ALA A 385 -19.01 45.41 -15.54
CA ALA A 385 -18.56 46.77 -15.77
C ALA A 385 -19.70 47.55 -16.43
N LYS A 386 -20.16 48.64 -15.78
CA LYS A 386 -21.11 49.58 -16.38
C LYS A 386 -20.45 50.17 -17.62
N LYS A 387 -20.74 49.62 -18.80
CA LYS A 387 -20.53 50.35 -20.05
C LYS A 387 -21.49 51.54 -19.99
N ALA A 388 -20.94 52.74 -19.84
CA ALA A 388 -21.68 53.95 -20.16
C ALA A 388 -22.05 53.86 -21.64
N ILE A 389 -23.32 53.57 -21.92
CA ILE A 389 -23.91 53.81 -23.23
C ILE A 389 -24.10 55.32 -23.27
N ASN A 390 -23.15 56.04 -23.88
CA ASN A 390 -23.39 57.42 -24.28
C ASN A 390 -24.39 57.34 -25.44
N VAL A 391 -25.67 57.60 -25.13
CA VAL A 391 -26.73 57.82 -26.12
C VAL A 391 -26.64 59.25 -26.63
#